data_AF-A0A191HXQ1-F1
#
_entry.id   AF-A0A191HXQ1-F1
#
_cell.length_a   1.000
_cell.length_b   1.000
_cell.length_c   1.000
_cell.angle_alpha   90.00
_cell.angle_beta   90.00
_cell.angle_gamma   90.00
#
_symmetry.space_group_name_H-M   'P 1'
#
loop_
_entity.id
_entity.type
_entity.pdbx_description
1 polymer ?
#
loop_
_entity_poly.entity_id
_entity_poly.type
_entity_poly.pdbx_seq_one_letter_code
_entity_poly.pdbx_strand_id
1 'polypeptide(L)'
;MLDKLMGKASISSTSAYDVERLFCDDEILINVFKFMRDEIVITTRGIYNIDAQGLTGKRIEYKFFLVKALHYISMETAGIFDRDFDIKIGLNGNTVVTEHTSYSAPISIKVHKNETEAGFELYKTIKAML
;
A
#
# COMPACT_ATOMS: atom_id res chain seq x y z
N MET A 1 -12.70 -3.79 -21.09
CA MET A 1 -11.37 -3.15 -21.16
C MET A 1 -10.66 -3.18 -19.81
N LEU A 2 -11.40 -3.05 -18.69
CA LEU A 2 -10.92 -3.27 -17.32
C LEU A 2 -10.59 -4.75 -17.02
N ASP A 3 -11.38 -5.70 -17.55
CA ASP A 3 -11.15 -7.15 -17.37
C ASP A 3 -9.82 -7.68 -17.91
N LYS A 4 -9.20 -6.96 -18.87
CA LYS A 4 -7.94 -7.36 -19.48
C LYS A 4 -6.72 -6.85 -18.70
N LEU A 5 -6.92 -5.91 -17.77
CA LEU A 5 -5.89 -5.41 -16.84
C LEU A 5 -5.85 -6.24 -15.54
N MET A 6 -6.94 -6.89 -15.17
CA MET A 6 -7.05 -7.67 -13.93
C MET A 6 -6.39 -9.06 -14.01
N GLY A 7 -6.09 -9.54 -15.22
CA GLY A 7 -5.52 -10.86 -15.44
C GLY A 7 -3.99 -10.81 -15.59
N LYS A 8 -3.25 -10.66 -14.48
CA LYS A 8 -1.94 -11.31 -14.19
C LYS A 8 -1.12 -10.68 -13.06
N ALA A 9 -1.40 -9.45 -12.64
CA ALA A 9 -0.80 -8.91 -11.43
C ALA A 9 -1.41 -9.59 -10.20
N SER A 10 -0.63 -9.86 -9.18
CA SER A 10 -1.02 -10.47 -7.89
C SER A 10 -1.99 -9.61 -7.08
N ILE A 11 -3.18 -9.36 -7.63
CA ILE A 11 -4.33 -8.77 -6.96
C ILE A 11 -5.00 -9.93 -6.22
N SER A 12 -4.76 -10.00 -4.91
CA SER A 12 -5.48 -10.95 -4.09
C SER A 12 -6.85 -10.37 -3.75
N SER A 13 -7.88 -11.21 -3.75
CA SER A 13 -9.21 -10.85 -3.26
C SER A 13 -9.32 -10.94 -1.72
N THR A 14 -8.22 -11.19 -1.01
CA THR A 14 -8.22 -11.40 0.45
C THR A 14 -6.88 -10.99 1.08
N SER A 15 -6.96 -10.30 2.21
CA SER A 15 -5.81 -9.96 3.05
C SER A 15 -5.22 -11.20 3.75
N ALA A 16 -3.89 -11.29 3.83
CA ALA A 16 -3.24 -12.31 4.66
C ALA A 16 -3.39 -12.04 6.17
N TYR A 17 -3.84 -10.83 6.52
CA TYR A 17 -3.93 -10.33 7.89
C TYR A 17 -5.37 -10.17 8.39
N ASP A 18 -6.36 -10.68 7.64
CA ASP A 18 -7.77 -10.67 8.03
C ASP A 18 -8.24 -9.23 8.37
N VAL A 19 -7.85 -8.26 7.53
CA VAL A 19 -8.18 -6.84 7.73
C VAL A 19 -9.67 -6.58 7.54
N GLU A 20 -10.36 -7.45 6.81
CA GLU A 20 -11.78 -7.37 6.49
C GLU A 20 -12.65 -7.34 7.77
N ARG A 21 -12.17 -7.91 8.88
CA ARG A 21 -12.85 -7.83 10.20
C ARG A 21 -12.86 -6.42 10.81
N LEU A 22 -12.04 -5.50 10.29
CA LEU A 22 -11.95 -4.11 10.74
C LEU A 22 -12.81 -3.16 9.90
N PHE A 23 -13.50 -3.67 8.89
CA PHE A 23 -14.31 -2.88 7.98
C PHE A 23 -15.59 -2.40 8.66
N CYS A 24 -16.08 -1.25 8.24
CA CYS A 24 -17.45 -0.83 8.55
C CYS A 24 -18.46 -1.65 7.72
N ASP A 25 -19.73 -1.70 8.14
CA ASP A 25 -20.77 -2.51 7.48
C ASP A 25 -20.94 -2.23 5.97
N ASP A 26 -20.66 -1.01 5.52
CA ASP A 26 -20.78 -0.57 4.12
C ASP A 26 -19.43 -0.46 3.38
N GLU A 27 -18.35 -0.92 3.98
CA GLU A 27 -17.01 -0.89 3.41
C GLU A 27 -16.73 -2.15 2.59
N ILE A 28 -16.36 -1.96 1.32
CA ILE A 28 -16.17 -3.06 0.36
C ILE A 28 -14.71 -3.11 -0.07
N LEU A 29 -14.13 -4.31 -0.04
CA LEU A 29 -12.80 -4.58 -0.56
C LEU A 29 -12.75 -4.35 -2.07
N ILE A 30 -11.79 -3.56 -2.55
CA ILE A 30 -11.53 -3.32 -3.97
C ILE A 30 -10.32 -4.15 -4.43
N ASN A 31 -9.15 -3.94 -3.82
CA ASN A 31 -7.90 -4.62 -4.18
C ASN A 31 -7.01 -4.88 -2.95
N VAL A 32 -6.23 -5.96 -2.99
CA VAL A 32 -5.11 -6.19 -2.05
C VAL A 32 -3.80 -6.31 -2.84
N PHE A 33 -2.83 -5.47 -2.50
CA PHE A 33 -1.45 -5.54 -3.01
C PHE A 33 -0.53 -6.03 -1.90
N LYS A 34 0.26 -7.07 -2.16
CA LYS A 34 1.17 -7.69 -1.20
C LYS A 34 2.62 -7.46 -1.62
N PHE A 35 3.45 -7.02 -0.69
CA PHE A 35 4.89 -6.79 -0.89
C PHE A 35 5.66 -7.36 0.29
N MET A 36 6.33 -8.49 0.10
CA MET A 36 7.03 -9.24 1.16
C MET A 36 6.13 -9.57 2.36
N ARG A 37 6.06 -8.69 3.36
CA ARG A 37 5.23 -8.82 4.58
C ARG A 37 4.24 -7.67 4.76
N ASP A 38 4.20 -6.73 3.83
CA ASP A 38 3.34 -5.57 3.90
C ASP A 38 2.17 -5.74 2.93
N GLU A 39 1.01 -5.22 3.30
CA GLU A 39 -0.15 -5.15 2.41
C GLU A 39 -0.67 -3.71 2.29
N ILE A 40 -1.05 -3.33 1.07
CA ILE A 40 -1.91 -2.18 0.81
C ILE A 40 -3.27 -2.71 0.38
N VAL A 41 -4.28 -2.38 1.17
CA VAL A 41 -5.66 -2.79 0.90
C VAL A 41 -6.48 -1.57 0.54
N ILE A 42 -7.07 -1.60 -0.65
CA ILE A 42 -7.94 -0.54 -1.16
C ILE A 42 -9.39 -0.94 -0.91
N THR A 43 -10.17 -0.03 -0.34
CA THR A 43 -11.60 -0.21 -0.11
C THR A 43 -12.40 0.93 -0.73
N THR A 44 -13.73 0.84 -0.69
CA THR A 44 -14.63 1.93 -1.10
C THR A 44 -14.48 3.20 -0.26
N ARG A 45 -13.83 3.12 0.92
CA ARG A 45 -13.67 4.26 1.84
C ARG A 45 -12.26 4.84 1.88
N GLY A 46 -11.24 4.05 1.57
CA GLY A 46 -9.86 4.48 1.73
C GLY A 46 -8.84 3.38 1.44
N ILE A 47 -7.68 3.54 2.08
CA ILE A 47 -6.58 2.60 1.99
C ILE A 47 -6.18 2.14 3.40
N TYR A 48 -5.95 0.86 3.58
CA TYR A 48 -5.21 0.33 4.71
C TYR A 48 -3.75 0.12 4.32
N ASN A 49 -2.84 0.55 5.19
CA ASN A 49 -1.46 0.11 5.22
C ASN A 49 -1.29 -0.88 6.36
N ILE A 50 -0.95 -2.11 6.00
CA ILE A 50 -0.67 -3.20 6.93
C ILE A 50 0.84 -3.45 6.90
N ASP A 51 1.50 -3.27 8.04
CA ASP A 51 2.96 -3.38 8.19
C ASP A 51 3.28 -4.44 9.24
N ALA A 52 4.02 -5.48 8.84
CA ALA A 52 4.50 -6.52 9.73
C ALA A 52 5.87 -6.14 10.32
N GLN A 53 5.84 -5.69 11.57
CA GLN A 53 6.98 -5.12 12.28
C GLN A 53 7.76 -6.15 13.12
N GLY A 54 9.03 -5.81 13.34
CA GLY A 54 9.95 -6.58 14.19
C GLY A 54 10.56 -7.82 13.51
N LEU A 55 11.49 -8.45 14.22
CA LEU A 55 12.27 -9.58 13.70
C LEU A 55 11.40 -10.80 13.36
N THR A 56 10.39 -11.08 14.19
CA THR A 56 9.49 -12.23 14.01
C THR A 56 8.28 -11.92 13.12
N GLY A 57 8.06 -10.65 12.75
CA GLY A 57 6.89 -10.22 11.99
C GLY A 57 5.55 -10.44 12.71
N LYS A 58 5.56 -10.72 14.02
CA LYS A 58 4.33 -11.01 14.80
C LYS A 58 3.54 -9.76 15.18
N ARG A 59 4.19 -8.60 15.21
CA ARG A 59 3.52 -7.32 15.48
C ARG A 59 3.01 -6.78 14.16
N ILE A 60 1.69 -6.73 13.99
CA ILE A 60 1.07 -6.16 12.80
C ILE A 60 0.51 -4.79 13.16
N GLU A 61 0.91 -3.76 12.43
CA GLU A 61 0.33 -2.42 12.51
C GLU A 61 -0.66 -2.23 11.37
N TYR A 62 -1.88 -1.80 11.68
CA TYR A 62 -2.92 -1.48 10.71
C TYR A 62 -3.18 0.02 10.77
N LYS A 63 -3.00 0.71 9.65
CA LYS A 63 -3.30 2.15 9.54
C LYS A 63 -4.28 2.37 8.41
N PHE A 64 -5.39 3.02 8.71
CA PHE A 64 -6.39 3.39 7.71
C PHE A 64 -6.28 4.87 7.35
N PHE A 65 -6.35 5.17 6.06
CA PHE A 65 -6.37 6.52 5.53
C PHE A 65 -7.52 6.69 4.56
N LEU A 66 -8.34 7.72 4.76
CA LEU A 66 -9.40 8.09 3.82
C LEU A 66 -8.81 8.47 2.47
N VAL A 67 -9.55 8.26 1.39
CA VAL A 67 -9.12 8.66 0.03
C VAL A 67 -8.67 10.13 -0.01
N LYS A 68 -9.40 11.03 0.65
CA LYS A 68 -9.07 12.47 0.73
C LYS A 68 -7.74 12.80 1.42
N ALA A 69 -7.12 11.83 2.11
CA ALA A 69 -5.82 12.02 2.74
C ALA A 69 -4.66 11.79 1.76
N LEU A 70 -4.91 11.15 0.61
CA LEU A 70 -3.91 10.94 -0.44
C LEU A 70 -3.50 12.28 -1.05
N HIS A 71 -2.19 12.49 -1.19
CA HIS A 71 -1.62 13.72 -1.74
C HIS A 71 -0.81 13.43 -3.00
N TYR A 72 0.11 12.48 -2.96
CA TYR A 72 0.94 12.13 -4.10
C TYR A 72 1.31 10.66 -4.11
N ILE A 73 1.75 10.17 -5.26
CA ILE A 73 2.45 8.91 -5.38
C ILE A 73 3.71 9.09 -6.23
N SER A 74 4.81 8.50 -5.79
CA SER A 74 6.08 8.49 -6.51
C SER A 74 6.67 7.09 -6.53
N MET A 75 7.51 6.83 -7.54
CA MET A 75 8.24 5.58 -7.71
C MET A 75 9.71 5.91 -8.02
N GLU A 76 10.62 5.20 -7.38
CA GLU A 76 12.07 5.43 -7.46
C GLU A 76 12.77 4.11 -7.82
N THR A 77 13.39 4.03 -9.00
CA THR A 77 14.05 2.82 -9.51
C THR A 77 15.50 2.73 -9.04
N ALA A 78 15.95 1.55 -8.64
CA ALA A 78 17.35 1.32 -8.28
C ALA A 78 18.26 1.16 -9.53
N GLY A 79 18.73 2.27 -10.11
CA GLY A 79 19.76 2.25 -11.16
C GLY A 79 19.45 1.34 -12.37
N ILE A 80 20.48 1.00 -13.16
CA ILE A 80 20.32 0.27 -14.43
C ILE A 80 20.11 -1.25 -14.24
N PHE A 81 20.52 -1.81 -13.08
CA PHE A 81 20.64 -3.26 -12.89
C PHE A 81 19.72 -3.87 -11.83
N ASP A 82 19.14 -3.09 -10.91
CA ASP A 82 18.22 -3.64 -9.91
C ASP A 82 16.77 -3.49 -10.39
N ARG A 83 16.08 -4.63 -10.49
CA ARG A 83 14.65 -4.71 -10.79
C ARG A 83 13.78 -4.34 -9.58
N ASP A 84 14.41 -3.87 -8.51
CA ASP A 84 13.76 -3.42 -7.30
C ASP A 84 13.51 -1.90 -7.39
N PHE A 85 12.39 -1.46 -6.86
CA PHE A 85 12.06 -0.03 -6.79
C PHE A 85 11.23 0.27 -5.55
N ASP A 86 11.27 1.52 -5.13
CA ASP A 86 10.50 1.99 -3.98
C ASP A 86 9.27 2.77 -4.45
N ILE A 87 8.11 2.45 -3.90
CA ILE A 87 6.90 3.27 -4.01
C ILE A 87 6.75 4.10 -2.74
N LYS A 88 6.43 5.39 -2.90
CA LYS A 88 6.07 6.28 -1.79
C LYS A 88 4.67 6.84 -2.03
N ILE A 89 3.77 6.67 -1.06
CA ILE A 89 2.42 7.24 -1.07
C ILE A 89 2.38 8.35 -0.02
N GLY A 90 2.29 9.59 -0.48
CA GLY A 90 2.17 10.77 0.36
C GLY A 90 0.77 10.91 0.93
N LEU A 91 0.68 11.04 2.25
CA LEU A 91 -0.57 11.13 3.00
C LEU A 91 -0.53 12.28 3.99
N ASN A 92 -1.66 12.96 4.16
CA ASN A 92 -1.86 13.85 5.30
C ASN A 92 -2.17 13.02 6.57
N GLY A 93 -1.51 13.34 7.68
CA GLY A 93 -1.85 12.78 9.00
C GLY A 93 -1.14 11.47 9.37
N ASN A 94 -0.30 10.89 8.50
CA ASN A 94 0.60 9.81 8.87
C ASN A 94 1.78 10.37 9.70
N THR A 95 1.45 10.81 10.91
CA THR A 95 2.34 11.60 11.76
C THR A 95 3.38 10.72 12.40
N VAL A 96 4.64 11.00 12.11
CA VAL A 96 5.80 10.44 12.81
C VAL A 96 6.27 11.49 13.82
N VAL A 97 6.41 11.06 15.07
CA VAL A 97 6.93 11.89 16.16
C VAL A 97 8.36 11.47 16.45
N THR A 98 9.27 12.44 16.44
CA THR A 98 10.66 12.30 16.84
C THR A 98 10.91 13.13 18.10
N GLU A 99 12.09 13.00 18.71
CA GLU A 99 12.45 13.73 19.94
C GLU A 99 12.33 15.26 19.81
N HIS A 100 12.43 15.81 18.60
CA HIS A 100 12.49 17.25 18.36
C HIS A 100 11.37 17.81 17.48
N THR A 101 10.65 16.97 16.73
CA THR A 101 9.62 17.44 15.80
C THR A 101 8.64 16.32 15.41
N SER A 102 7.49 16.73 14.86
CA SER A 102 6.55 15.83 14.19
C SER A 102 6.42 16.22 12.71
N TYR A 103 6.30 15.22 11.85
CA TYR A 103 6.08 15.41 10.41
C TYR A 103 5.20 14.30 9.85
N SER A 104 4.54 14.56 8.72
CA SER A 104 3.82 13.52 7.99
C SER A 104 4.80 12.73 7.11
N ALA A 105 4.94 11.44 7.35
CA ALA A 105 5.76 10.56 6.53
C ALA A 105 4.92 9.86 5.45
N PRO A 106 5.44 9.62 4.24
CA PRO A 106 4.75 8.77 3.28
C PRO A 106 4.75 7.31 3.74
N ILE A 107 3.77 6.52 3.29
CA ILE A 107 3.93 5.07 3.29
C ILE A 107 5.05 4.75 2.28
N SER A 108 6.05 3.98 2.69
CA SER A 108 7.16 3.57 1.84
C SER A 108 7.13 2.05 1.67
N ILE A 109 7.07 1.58 0.43
CA ILE A 109 6.95 0.17 0.07
C ILE A 109 8.13 -0.20 -0.80
N LYS A 110 8.87 -1.23 -0.40
CA LYS A 110 9.91 -1.82 -1.24
C LYS A 110 9.28 -2.86 -2.15
N VAL A 111 9.45 -2.69 -3.46
CA VAL A 111 8.94 -3.64 -4.45
C VAL A 111 10.10 -4.48 -4.96
N HIS A 112 10.07 -5.78 -4.66
CA HIS A 112 11.09 -6.71 -5.16
C HIS A 112 10.81 -7.05 -6.64
N LYS A 113 11.83 -7.46 -7.39
CA LYS A 113 11.77 -7.83 -8.81
C LYS A 113 10.67 -8.83 -9.21
N ASN A 114 10.18 -9.62 -8.24
CA ASN A 114 9.13 -10.61 -8.46
C ASN A 114 7.71 -10.02 -8.26
N GLU A 115 7.63 -8.79 -7.76
CA GLU A 115 6.41 -8.06 -7.38
C GLU A 115 6.23 -6.79 -8.23
N THR A 116 7.10 -6.56 -9.22
CA THR A 116 7.11 -5.37 -10.08
C THR A 116 5.76 -5.09 -10.73
N GLU A 117 5.06 -6.12 -11.22
CA GLU A 117 3.73 -5.95 -11.82
C GLU A 117 2.71 -5.43 -10.79
N ALA A 118 2.72 -5.98 -9.57
CA ALA A 118 1.88 -5.51 -8.47
C ALA A 118 2.22 -4.07 -8.07
N GLY A 119 3.51 -3.71 -8.06
CA GLY A 119 3.96 -2.35 -7.80
C GLY A 119 3.45 -1.37 -8.84
N PHE A 120 3.54 -1.71 -10.14
CA PHE A 120 2.99 -0.85 -11.20
C PHE A 120 1.47 -0.70 -11.12
N GLU A 121 0.74 -1.78 -10.81
CA GLU A 121 -0.71 -1.71 -10.65
C GLU A 121 -1.13 -0.92 -9.40
N LEU A 122 -0.41 -1.05 -8.28
CA LEU A 122 -0.60 -0.18 -7.12
C LEU A 122 -0.37 1.28 -7.51
N TYR A 123 0.72 1.56 -8.23
CA TYR A 123 1.04 2.92 -8.67
C TYR A 123 -0.11 3.53 -9.50
N LYS A 124 -0.60 2.79 -10.51
CA LYS A 124 -1.71 3.23 -11.35
C LYS A 124 -3.00 3.41 -10.54
N THR A 125 -3.28 2.50 -9.62
CA THR A 125 -4.49 2.53 -8.78
C THR A 125 -4.51 3.77 -7.91
N ILE A 126 -3.45 4.03 -7.15
CA ILE A 126 -3.37 5.23 -6.30
C ILE A 126 -3.39 6.51 -7.16
N LYS A 127 -2.68 6.53 -8.30
CA LYS A 127 -2.71 7.66 -9.22
C LYS A 127 -4.11 7.98 -9.74
N ALA A 128 -4.97 6.98 -9.91
CA ALA A 128 -6.36 7.18 -10.34
C ALA A 128 -7.30 7.66 -9.21
N MET A 129 -6.85 7.59 -7.94
CA MET A 129 -7.60 8.05 -6.77
C MET A 129 -7.23 9.49 -6.34
N LEU A 130 -6.14 10.05 -6.89
CA LEU A 130 -5.70 11.44 -6.71
C LEU A 130 -6.49 12.38 -7.61
#